data_AF-A0A932DTC6-F1
#
_entry.id   AF-A0A932DTC6-F1
#
_cell.length_a   1.000
_cell.length_b   1.000
_cell.length_c   1.000
_cell.angle_alpha   90.00
_cell.angle_beta   90.00
_cell.angle_gamma   90.00
#
_symmetry.space_group_name_H-M   'P 1'
#
loop_
_entity.id
_entity.type
_entity.pdbx_description
1 polymer ?
#
loop_
_entity_poly.entity_id
_entity_poly.type
_entity_poly.pdbx_seq_one_letter_code
_entity_poly.pdbx_strand_id
1 'polypeptide(L)' 'MSDSPPAEQPRRRRWWRRRWGLVLGGAVVVLLGAFAGLWEVSSSPVLCNSCHIMKPYVDAWKTSKHNQVACVQCHYPPGL' A
#
# COMPACT_ATOMS: atom_id res chain seq x y z
N MET A 1 -34.04 37.58 -33.92
CA MET A 1 -32.75 37.84 -33.25
C MET A 1 -32.99 37.81 -31.75
N SER A 2 -32.64 36.70 -31.12
CA SER A 2 -32.69 36.54 -29.66
C SER A 2 -31.38 35.87 -29.28
N ASP A 3 -30.30 36.63 -29.31
CA ASP A 3 -28.99 36.14 -28.93
C ASP A 3 -28.99 35.95 -27.40
N SER A 4 -29.00 34.69 -26.98
CA SER A 4 -28.79 34.32 -25.58
C SER A 4 -27.30 34.45 -25.24
N PRO A 5 -26.91 34.98 -24.06
CA PRO A 5 -25.50 35.13 -23.71
C PRO A 5 -24.85 33.76 -23.40
N PRO A 6 -23.55 33.57 -23.67
CA PRO A 6 -22.87 32.31 -23.41
C PRO A 6 -22.73 32.08 -21.91
N ALA A 7 -23.09 30.89 -21.44
CA ALA A 7 -23.01 30.49 -20.04
C ALA A 7 -21.57 30.50 -19.51
N GLU A 8 -21.25 31.47 -18.64
CA GLU A 8 -19.97 31.54 -17.94
C GLU A 8 -19.86 30.37 -16.93
N GLN A 9 -19.16 29.29 -17.30
CA GLN A 9 -18.95 28.18 -16.37
C GLN A 9 -18.10 28.67 -15.17
N PRO A 10 -18.62 28.61 -13.93
CA PRO A 10 -18.03 29.34 -12.82
C PRO A 10 -16.66 28.76 -12.49
N ARG A 11 -15.62 29.60 -12.47
CA ARG A 11 -14.22 29.26 -12.09
C ARG A 11 -14.14 28.42 -10.81
N ARG A 12 -15.10 28.59 -9.88
CA ARG A 12 -15.29 27.77 -8.68
C ARG A 12 -15.44 26.27 -8.96
N ARG A 13 -16.19 25.87 -9.99
CA ARG A 13 -16.43 24.44 -10.32
C ARG A 13 -15.15 23.76 -10.82
N ARG A 14 -14.30 24.49 -11.55
CA ARG A 14 -12.98 24.02 -12.01
C ARG A 14 -11.98 23.90 -10.86
N TRP A 15 -11.96 24.86 -9.94
CA TRP A 15 -11.11 24.82 -8.74
C TRP A 15 -11.51 23.68 -7.81
N TRP A 16 -12.81 23.46 -7.60
CA TRP A 16 -13.28 22.35 -6.78
C TRP A 16 -12.94 21.00 -7.42
N ARG A 17 -13.20 20.82 -8.72
CA ARG A 17 -12.78 19.59 -9.44
C ARG A 17 -11.28 19.31 -9.33
N ARG A 18 -10.44 20.34 -9.41
CA ARG A 18 -8.99 20.22 -9.21
C ARG A 18 -8.63 19.83 -7.77
N ARG A 19 -9.26 20.46 -6.78
CA ARG A 19 -9.03 20.15 -5.36
C ARG A 19 -9.47 18.73 -5.02
N TRP A 20 -10.63 18.30 -5.52
CA TRP A 20 -11.10 16.92 -5.39
C TRP A 20 -10.17 15.93 -6.11
N GLY A 21 -9.68 16.27 -7.31
CA GLY A 21 -8.67 15.47 -8.01
C GLY A 21 -7.38 15.30 -7.21
N LEU A 22 -6.89 16.36 -6.57
CA LEU A 22 -5.69 16.28 -5.70
C LEU A 22 -5.93 15.44 -4.45
N VAL A 23 -7.10 15.60 -3.80
CA VAL A 23 -7.46 14.80 -2.62
C VAL A 23 -7.58 13.32 -2.98
N LEU A 24 -8.27 12.99 -4.06
CA LEU A 24 -8.41 11.61 -4.53
C LEU A 24 -7.06 11.02 -4.92
N GLY A 25 -6.24 11.76 -5.67
CA GLY A 25 -4.88 11.34 -6.03
C GLY A 25 -4.03 11.08 -4.79
N GLY A 26 -4.04 11.98 -3.81
CA GLY A 26 -3.33 11.79 -2.55
C GLY A 26 -3.83 10.57 -1.77
N ALA A 27 -5.15 10.37 -1.69
CA ALA A 27 -5.74 9.21 -1.02
C ALA A 27 -5.31 7.88 -1.67
N VAL A 28 -5.28 7.82 -3.01
CA VAL A 28 -4.81 6.63 -3.74
C VAL A 28 -3.35 6.33 -3.41
N VAL A 29 -2.48 7.33 -3.41
CA VAL A 29 -1.05 7.14 -3.08
C VAL A 29 -0.88 6.61 -1.65
N VAL A 30 -1.62 7.17 -0.69
CA VAL A 30 -1.59 6.71 0.71
C VAL A 30 -2.08 5.27 0.82
N LEU A 31 -3.19 4.93 0.17
CA LEU A 31 -3.75 3.58 0.21
C LEU A 31 -2.79 2.54 -0.41
N LEU A 32 -2.18 2.86 -1.54
CA LEU A 32 -1.19 1.98 -2.18
C LEU A 32 0.05 1.79 -1.30
N GLY A 33 0.56 2.87 -0.69
CA GLY A 33 1.68 2.79 0.23
C GLY A 33 1.37 1.95 1.47
N ALA A 34 0.18 2.14 2.06
CA ALA A 34 -0.28 1.35 3.19
C ALA A 34 -0.43 -0.13 2.81
N PHE A 35 -1.01 -0.43 1.65
CA PHE A 35 -1.17 -1.80 1.16
C PHE A 35 0.18 -2.50 0.96
N ALA A 36 1.14 -1.83 0.31
CA ALA A 36 2.49 -2.36 0.14
C ALA A 36 3.19 -2.62 1.48
N GLY A 37 3.06 -1.71 2.45
CA GLY A 37 3.60 -1.91 3.80
C GLY A 37 2.97 -3.10 4.53
N LEU A 38 1.65 -3.25 4.46
CA LEU A 38 0.95 -4.39 5.04
C LEU A 38 1.39 -5.71 4.42
N TRP A 39 1.56 -5.74 3.09
CA TRP A 39 2.04 -6.91 2.37
C TRP A 39 3.41 -7.35 2.89
N GLU A 40 4.37 -6.43 2.97
CA GLU A 40 5.73 -6.72 3.45
C GLU A 40 5.74 -7.26 4.88
N VAL A 41 4.97 -6.64 5.78
CA VAL A 41 4.85 -7.09 7.17
C VAL A 41 4.21 -8.48 7.25
N SER A 42 3.22 -8.77 6.40
CA SER A 42 2.52 -10.06 6.39
C SER A 42 3.45 -11.24 6.08
N SER A 43 4.51 -11.00 5.31
CA SER A 43 5.55 -11.97 4.96
C SER A 43 6.76 -11.95 5.89
N SER A 44 6.81 -11.04 6.85
CA SER A 44 8.01 -10.79 7.66
C SER A 44 8.18 -11.79 8.82
N PRO A 45 9.44 -12.09 9.23
CA PRO A 45 9.73 -12.90 10.41
C PRO A 45 9.13 -12.33 11.71
N VAL A 46 8.94 -11.00 11.76
CA VAL A 46 8.35 -10.31 12.92
C VAL A 46 6.91 -10.74 13.15
N LEU A 47 6.10 -10.80 12.09
CA LEU A 47 4.73 -11.29 12.20
C LEU A 47 4.70 -12.77 12.54
N CYS A 48 5.57 -13.58 11.94
CA CYS A 48 5.67 -15.01 12.26
C CYS A 48 5.96 -15.23 13.76
N ASN A 49 6.82 -14.40 14.36
CA ASN A 49 7.18 -14.48 15.78
C ASN A 49 6.01 -14.16 16.75
N SER A 50 4.89 -13.62 16.24
CA SER A 50 3.69 -13.39 17.05
C SER A 50 3.04 -14.71 17.52
N CYS A 51 3.18 -15.78 16.74
CA CYS A 51 2.74 -17.12 17.13
C CYS A 51 3.81 -17.80 18.00
N HIS A 52 3.42 -18.35 19.15
CA HIS A 52 4.39 -19.01 20.04
C HIS A 52 5.09 -20.21 19.40
N ILE A 53 4.39 -20.96 18.54
CA ILE A 53 4.93 -22.13 17.85
C ILE A 53 6.05 -21.76 16.86
N MET A 54 6.07 -20.51 16.40
CA MET A 54 7.06 -20.03 15.45
C MET A 54 8.38 -19.59 16.10
N LYS A 55 8.40 -19.34 17.42
CA LYS A 55 9.59 -18.86 18.15
C LYS A 55 10.88 -19.64 17.85
N PRO A 56 10.92 -20.99 17.96
CA PRO A 56 12.16 -21.74 17.70
C PRO A 56 12.66 -21.57 16.26
N TYR A 57 11.75 -21.45 15.27
CA TYR A 57 12.12 -21.25 13.87
C TYR A 57 12.65 -19.84 13.61
N VAL A 58 12.07 -18.83 14.26
CA VAL A 58 12.54 -17.45 14.18
C VAL A 58 13.94 -17.31 14.82
N ASP A 59 14.19 -17.97 15.95
CA ASP A 59 15.50 -17.95 16.60
C ASP A 59 16.58 -18.68 15.77
N ALA A 60 16.22 -19.79 15.12
CA ALA A 60 17.09 -20.44 14.15
C ALA A 60 17.37 -19.55 12.94
N TRP A 61 16.35 -18.86 12.40
CA TRP A 61 16.51 -17.90 11.30
C TRP A 61 17.50 -16.80 11.67
N LYS A 62 17.40 -16.18 12.86
CA LYS A 62 18.28 -15.09 13.33
C LYS A 62 19.76 -15.46 13.31
N THR A 63 20.10 -16.71 13.65
CA THR A 63 21.48 -17.23 13.72
C THR A 63 21.96 -17.85 12.41
N SER A 64 21.06 -18.05 11.45
CA SER A 64 21.37 -18.62 10.14
C SER A 64 22.02 -17.60 9.19
N LYS A 65 22.58 -18.10 8.09
CA LYS A 65 23.02 -17.26 6.96
C LYS A 65 21.87 -16.59 6.20
N HIS A 66 20.63 -17.02 6.44
CA HIS A 66 19.43 -16.51 5.77
C HIS A 66 18.70 -15.46 6.61
N ASN A 67 19.32 -14.91 7.66
CA ASN A 67 18.71 -13.91 8.54
C ASN A 67 18.43 -12.54 7.88
N GLN A 68 18.68 -12.41 6.58
CA GLN A 68 18.45 -11.21 5.78
C GLN A 68 17.30 -11.40 4.76
N VAL A 69 16.73 -12.60 4.66
CA VAL A 69 15.63 -12.92 3.74
C VAL A 69 14.38 -13.30 4.52
N ALA A 70 13.21 -12.99 3.96
CA ALA A 70 11.93 -13.31 4.59
C ALA A 70 11.62 -14.81 4.52
N CYS A 71 10.89 -15.34 5.51
CA CYS A 71 10.56 -16.77 5.60
C CYS A 71 9.84 -17.27 4.34
N VAL A 72 8.91 -16.46 3.82
CA VAL A 72 8.09 -16.81 2.65
C VAL A 72 8.88 -16.94 1.35
N GLN A 73 10.07 -16.34 1.25
CA GLN A 73 10.89 -16.47 0.03
C GLN A 73 11.32 -17.92 -0.24
N CYS A 74 11.34 -18.77 0.79
CA CYS A 74 11.61 -20.20 0.67
C CYS A 74 10.40 -21.08 1.04
N HIS A 75 9.57 -20.65 2.01
CA HIS A 75 8.46 -21.45 2.52
C HIS A 75 7.14 -21.28 1.74
N TYR A 76 7.05 -20.28 0.87
CA TYR A 76 5.97 -20.17 -0.11
C TYR A 76 6.49 -20.71 -1.45
N PRO A 77 5.80 -21.70 -2.06
CA PRO A 77 6.19 -22.18 -3.37
C PRO A 77 6.14 -21.01 -4.36
N PRO A 78 7.16 -20.85 -5.23
CA PRO A 78 7.09 -19.86 -6.28
C PRO A 78 5.96 -20.22 -7.25
N GLY A 79 4.97 -19.33 -7.39
CA GLY A 79 3.94 -19.39 -8.44
C GLY A 79 2.62 -18.72 -8.02
N LEU A 80 2.05 -17.79 -8.80
CA LEU A 80 2.32 -17.40 -10.20
C LEU A 80 3.51 -16.47 -10.43
#